data_AF-A0A645GVX3-F1
#
_entry.id   AF-A0A645GVX3-F1
#
_cell.length_a   1.000
_cell.length_b   1.000
_cell.length_c   1.000
_cell.angle_alpha   90.00
_cell.angle_beta   90.00
_cell.angle_gamma   90.00
#
_symmetry.space_group_name_H-M   'P 1'
#
loop_
_entity.id
_entity.type
_entity.pdbx_description
1 polymer ?
#
loop_
_entity_poly.entity_id
_entity_poly.type
_entity_poly.pdbx_seq_one_letter_code
_entity_poly.pdbx_strand_id
1 'polypeptide(L)' 'MYGQALLDIPCFKIIMGTDGRNLQETKELYNLTDAEEELLASKKRGNALVMIGSKRLHVVFEIPEYKFAYMGKAGGR' A
#
# COMPACT_ATOMS: atom_id res chain seq x y z
N MET A 1 10.40 -1.73 18.95
CA MET A 1 10.45 -0.26 18.94
C MET A 1 11.27 0.34 17.79
N TYR A 2 12.13 -0.40 17.08
CA TYR A 2 12.93 0.14 15.95
C TYR A 2 12.30 0.00 14.55
N GLY A 3 11.33 -0.91 14.37
CA GLY A 3 10.73 -1.17 13.05
C GLY A 3 9.90 0.00 12.50
N GLN A 4 9.25 0.76 13.38
CA GLN A 4 8.41 1.89 13.00
C GLN A 4 9.21 3.03 12.37
N ALA A 5 10.39 3.34 12.91
CA ALA A 5 11.28 4.35 12.31
C ALA A 5 11.73 3.93 10.91
N LEU A 6 12.07 2.65 10.71
CA LEU A 6 12.46 2.14 9.39
C LEU A 6 11.33 2.22 8.36
N LEU A 7 10.08 2.13 8.80
CA LEU A 7 8.91 2.29 7.93
C LEU A 7 8.57 3.75 7.67
N ASP A 8 8.89 4.67 8.57
CA ASP A 8 8.57 6.09 8.43
C ASP A 8 9.62 6.90 7.65
N ILE A 9 10.91 6.57 7.82
CA ILE A 9 12.05 7.27 7.17
C ILE A 9 11.99 7.31 5.63
N PRO A 10 11.55 6.27 4.89
CA PRO A 10 11.59 6.28 3.42
C PRO A 10 10.71 7.39 2.80
N CYS A 11 11.29 8.21 1.91
CA CYS A 11 10.54 9.26 1.20
C CYS A 11 9.51 8.71 0.21
N PHE A 12 9.71 7.50 -0.30
CA PHE A 12 8.81 6.84 -1.25
C PHE A 12 8.27 5.57 -0.64
N LYS A 13 6.95 5.47 -0.55
CA LYS A 13 6.25 4.28 -0.02
C LYS A 13 5.11 3.92 -0.95
N ILE A 14 4.98 2.64 -1.29
CA ILE A 14 3.89 2.13 -2.12
C ILE A 14 3.16 1.09 -1.28
N ILE A 15 1.96 1.44 -0.85
CA ILE A 15 1.11 0.57 -0.03
C ILE A 15 0.04 0.00 -0.95
N MET A 16 0.13 -1.30 -1.20
CA MET A 16 -0.83 -2.07 -1.98
C MET A 16 -1.90 -2.66 -1.04
N GLY A 17 -2.92 -3.32 -1.58
CA GLY A 17 -4.02 -3.86 -0.77
C GLY A 17 -3.60 -4.64 0.47
N THR A 18 -4.20 -4.31 1.62
CA THR A 18 -3.92 -4.89 2.94
C THR A 18 -5.22 -5.28 3.67
N ASP A 19 -5.13 -6.18 4.64
CA ASP A 19 -6.29 -6.63 5.44
C ASP A 19 -6.02 -6.85 6.93
N GLY A 20 -7.15 -6.93 7.65
CA GLY A 20 -7.20 -7.33 9.05
C GLY A 20 -6.34 -6.41 9.90
N ARG A 21 -5.46 -7.02 10.70
CA ARG A 21 -4.56 -6.30 11.59
C ARG A 21 -3.56 -5.41 10.85
N ASN A 22 -3.11 -5.80 9.65
CA ASN A 22 -2.18 -5.00 8.87
C ASN A 22 -2.82 -3.68 8.39
N LEU A 23 -4.11 -3.71 8.04
CA LEU A 23 -4.83 -2.50 7.62
C LEU A 23 -4.95 -1.50 8.79
N GLN A 24 -5.35 -1.98 9.96
CA GLN A 24 -5.48 -1.17 11.18
C GLN A 24 -4.13 -0.56 11.60
N GLU A 25 -3.08 -1.38 11.66
CA GLU A 25 -1.73 -0.92 12.00
C GLU A 25 -1.21 0.08 10.96
N THR A 26 -1.48 -0.13 9.66
CA THR A 26 -1.06 0.80 8.59
C THR A 26 -1.81 2.14 8.67
N LYS A 27 -3.10 2.12 9.02
CA LYS A 27 -3.89 3.33 9.24
C LYS A 27 -3.32 4.17 10.37
N GLU A 28 -2.99 3.54 11.49
CA GLU A 28 -2.40 4.21 12.66
C GLU A 28 -0.96 4.68 12.37
N LEU A 29 -0.14 3.85 11.72
CA LEU A 29 1.27 4.16 11.44
C LEU A 29 1.43 5.39 10.54
N TYR A 30 0.56 5.52 9.54
CA TYR A 30 0.64 6.59 8.55
C TYR A 30 -0.47 7.64 8.68
N ASN A 31 -1.34 7.57 9.69
CA ASN A 31 -2.52 8.44 9.82
C ASN A 31 -3.32 8.52 8.50
N LEU A 32 -3.76 7.37 8.00
CA LEU A 32 -4.55 7.30 6.77
C LEU A 32 -5.98 7.84 6.97
N THR A 33 -6.52 8.46 5.93
CA THR A 33 -7.94 8.83 5.88
C THR A 33 -8.83 7.60 5.66
N ASP A 34 -10.12 7.70 5.98
CA ASP A 34 -11.06 6.59 5.79
C ASP A 34 -11.16 6.16 4.31
N ALA A 35 -11.04 7.11 3.36
CA ALA A 35 -11.00 6.80 1.93
C ALA A 35 -9.73 6.05 1.51
N GLU A 36 -8.57 6.39 2.10
CA GLU A 36 -7.31 5.67 1.87
C GLU A 36 -7.34 4.26 2.48
N GLU A 37 -7.96 4.10 3.64
CA GLU A 37 -8.18 2.79 4.24
C GLU A 37 -9.08 1.92 3.36
N GLU A 38 -10.22 2.46 2.89
CA GLU A 38 -11.14 1.73 2.01
C GLU A 38 -10.47 1.33 0.69
N LEU A 39 -9.61 2.19 0.14
CA LEU A 39 -8.79 1.86 -1.03
C LEU A 39 -7.95 0.61 -0.78
N LEU A 40 -7.23 0.57 0.35
CA LEU A 40 -6.37 -0.57 0.70
C LEU A 40 -7.19 -1.83 1.02
N ALA A 41 -8.36 -1.66 1.66
CA ALA A 41 -9.29 -2.74 1.96
C ALA A 41 -9.91 -3.36 0.69
N SER A 42 -10.05 -2.60 -0.40
CA SER A 42 -10.59 -3.08 -1.66
C SER A 42 -9.74 -4.17 -2.33
N LYS A 43 -8.44 -4.25 -1.97
CA LYS A 43 -7.45 -5.21 -2.49
C LYS A 43 -7.41 -5.33 -4.02
N LYS A 44 -7.85 -4.31 -4.75
CA LYS A 44 -7.85 -4.33 -6.21
C LYS A 44 -6.42 -4.36 -6.72
N ARG A 45 -6.09 -5.38 -7.52
CA ARG A 45 -4.76 -5.51 -8.12
C ARG A 45 -4.40 -4.26 -8.93
N GLY A 46 -3.16 -3.78 -8.77
CA GLY A 46 -2.68 -2.56 -9.40
C GLY A 46 -3.10 -1.26 -8.70
N ASN A 47 -4.06 -1.27 -7.78
CA ASN A 47 -4.35 -0.08 -6.97
C ASN A 47 -3.40 0.01 -5.78
N ALA A 48 -2.78 1.18 -5.61
CA ALA A 48 -1.94 1.46 -4.47
C ALA A 48 -2.10 2.89 -3.98
N LEU A 49 -1.81 3.07 -2.69
CA LEU A 49 -1.53 4.37 -2.12
C LEU A 49 -0.02 4.63 -2.23
N VAL A 50 0.35 5.65 -2.99
CA VAL A 50 1.73 6.06 -3.18
C VAL A 50 2.00 7.30 -2.35
N MET A 51 2.91 7.17 -1.38
CA MET A 51 3.39 8.27 -0.56
C MET A 51 4.71 8.79 -1.13
N ILE A 52 4.77 10.09 -1.41
CA ILE A 52 5.94 10.81 -1.92
C ILE A 52 6.19 11.99 -1.00
N GLY A 53 7.05 11.78 0.00
CA GLY A 53 7.28 12.72 1.08
C GLY A 53 5.98 13.03 1.81
N SER A 54 5.52 14.28 1.72
CA SER A 54 4.26 14.75 2.32
C SER A 54 3.03 14.52 1.44
N LYS A 55 3.19 14.13 0.17
CA LYS A 55 2.07 13.88 -0.74
C LYS A 55 1.63 12.43 -0.71
N ARG A 56 0.33 12.22 -0.84
CA ARG A 56 -0.29 10.90 -0.98
C ARG A 56 -1.12 10.90 -2.25
N LEU A 57 -0.94 9.89 -3.07
CA LEU A 57 -1.57 9.75 -4.37
C LEU A 57 -2.18 8.36 -4.46
N HIS A 58 -3.46 8.30 -4.83
CA HIS A 58 -4.03 7.05 -5.34
C HIS A 58 -3.52 6.85 -6.77
N VAL A 59 -2.80 5.75 -6.98
CA VAL A 59 -2.23 5.40 -8.28
C VAL A 59 -2.73 4.03 -8.70
N VAL A 60 -3.17 3.94 -9.96
CA VAL A 60 -3.47 2.68 -10.63
C VAL A 60 -2.26 2.31 -11.47
N PHE A 61 -1.53 1.30 -11.03
CA PHE A 61 -0.40 0.74 -11.76
C PHE A 61 -0.89 -0.22 -12.84
N GLU A 62 -0.59 0.12 -14.09
CA GLU A 62 -0.69 -0.82 -15.20
C GLU A 62 0.57 -1.70 -15.20
N ILE A 63 0.41 -2.96 -14.82
CA ILE A 63 1.50 -3.93 -14.74
C ILE A 63 1.33 -4.91 -15.90
N PRO A 64 2.29 -4.98 -16.84
CA PRO A 64 2.26 -5.95 -17.93
C PRO A 64 2.23 -7.40 -17.43
N GLU A 65 1.54 -8.28 -18.15
CA GLU A 65 1.35 -9.69 -17.73
C GLU A 65 2.66 -10.43 -17.48
N TYR A 66 3.69 -10.20 -18.27
CA TYR A 66 4.99 -10.82 -18.08
C TYR A 66 5.66 -10.41 -16.77
N LYS A 67 5.34 -9.23 -16.21
CA LYS A 67 5.83 -8.81 -14.89
C LYS A 67 5.09 -9.49 -13.76
N PHE A 68 3.82 -9.85 -13.96
CA PHE A 68 3.09 -10.67 -12.99
C PHE A 68 3.67 -12.07 -12.84
N ALA A 69 4.36 -12.61 -13.86
CA ALA A 69 5.07 -13.88 -13.73
C ALA A 69 6.18 -13.84 -12.67
N TYR A 70 6.79 -12.68 -12.45
CA TYR A 70 7.77 -12.45 -11.38
C TYR A 70 7.14 -12.13 -10.02
N MET A 71 5.84 -11.83 -9.99
CA MET A 71 5.10 -11.56 -8.76
C MET A 71 4.45 -12.84 -8.24
N GLY A 72 4.46 -13.04 -6.93
CA GLY A 72 3.81 -14.20 -6.32
C GLY A 72 2.31 -14.26 -6.61
N LYS A 73 1.74 -15.47 -6.63
CA LYS A 73 0.30 -15.73 -6.86
C LYS A 73 -0.61 -15.29 -5.70
N ALA A 74 -0.05 -14.73 -4.63
CA ALA A 74 -0.73 -14.44 -3.37
C ALA A 74 -1.25 -12.99 -3.25
N GLY A 75 -1.02 -12.12 -4.23
CA GLY A 75 -1.60 -10.77 -4.27
C GLY A 75 -3.03 -10.80 -4.81
N GLY A 76 -3.97 -10.12 -4.14
CA GLY A 76 -5.43 -10.12 -4.38
C GLY A 76 -5.87 -10.28 -5.83
N ARG A 77 -6.84 -11.19 -6.02
CA ARG A 77 -7.51 -11.47 -7.31
C ARG A 77 -8.46 -10.33 -7.68
#